data_AF-A0A437L092-F1
#
_entry.id   AF-A0A437L092-F1
#
_cell.length_a   1.000
_cell.length_b   1.000
_cell.length_c   1.000
_cell.angle_alpha   90.00
_cell.angle_beta   90.00
_cell.angle_gamma   90.00
#
_symmetry.space_group_name_H-M   'P 1'
#
loop_
_entity.id
_entity.type
_entity.pdbx_description
1 polymer ?
#
loop_
_entity_poly.entity_id
_entity_poly.type
_entity_poly.pdbx_seq_one_letter_code
_entity_poly.pdbx_strand_id
1 'polypeptide(L)'
;MKNFIKYGFTFFALLFLGLGWVFAQEKDKTLPKANEEYSQSKYSDAEADYRISNSKFPNRSVSPYNLGNAIYKQNQASEAKYAYAKALKNAKSRIQKHKAFHNLGNVFMKEKDYTQAVEAYKNALRNNPTDEETRYNFALAKKMLKENPPKDNKDKKDKNKDKNKDKDKDKNKDKKDQDKKDGDKDKDKKDNKKDGDQNKKDGKDKQDPNQQPKPQPGGISKDRLENLLDAVNNEEKKIQDKVNAKKVKGRPVQTEKDW
;
A
#
# COMPACT_ATOMS: atom_id res chain seq x y z
N MET A 1 -34.24 -64.30 16.93
CA MET A 1 -34.94 -63.06 16.47
C MET A 1 -34.67 -61.79 17.31
N LYS A 2 -33.98 -61.83 18.46
CA LYS A 2 -33.74 -60.62 19.29
C LYS A 2 -32.50 -59.78 18.92
N ASN A 3 -31.61 -60.28 18.04
CA ASN A 3 -30.37 -59.57 17.67
C ASN A 3 -30.49 -58.77 16.37
N PHE A 4 -31.44 -59.08 15.48
CA PHE A 4 -31.64 -58.33 14.23
C PHE A 4 -32.18 -56.91 14.45
N ILE A 5 -32.95 -56.69 15.51
CA ILE A 5 -33.55 -55.39 15.82
C ILE A 5 -32.53 -54.40 16.41
N LYS A 6 -31.49 -54.90 17.12
CA LYS A 6 -30.44 -54.05 17.70
C LYS A 6 -29.46 -53.50 16.66
N TYR A 7 -29.17 -54.27 15.60
CA TYR A 7 -28.29 -53.83 14.51
C TYR A 7 -29.01 -52.97 13.47
N GLY A 8 -30.33 -53.14 13.29
CA GLY A 8 -31.13 -52.24 12.45
C GLY A 8 -31.18 -50.81 12.98
N PHE A 9 -31.24 -50.64 14.31
CA PHE A 9 -31.29 -49.32 14.94
C PHE A 9 -29.92 -48.62 14.98
N THR A 10 -28.82 -49.37 15.11
CA THR A 10 -27.45 -48.83 15.06
C THR A 10 -26.98 -48.51 13.64
N PHE A 11 -27.50 -49.19 12.62
CA PHE A 11 -27.22 -48.85 11.22
C PHE A 11 -27.97 -47.58 10.76
N PHE A 12 -29.15 -47.30 11.31
CA PHE A 12 -29.92 -46.07 11.00
C PHE A 12 -29.35 -44.81 11.67
N ALA A 13 -28.74 -44.94 12.85
CA ALA A 13 -28.10 -43.83 13.56
C ALA A 13 -26.78 -43.36 12.91
N LEU A 14 -26.09 -44.23 12.15
CA LEU A 14 -24.87 -43.89 11.41
C LEU A 14 -25.15 -43.25 10.04
N LEU A 15 -26.38 -43.31 9.53
CA LEU A 15 -26.73 -42.71 8.23
C LEU A 15 -27.07 -41.21 8.31
N PHE A 16 -27.34 -40.68 9.52
CA PHE A 16 -27.70 -39.26 9.73
C PHE A 16 -26.53 -38.35 10.10
N LEU A 17 -25.33 -38.88 10.33
CA LEU A 17 -24.12 -38.11 10.64
C LEU A 17 -23.41 -37.51 9.40
N GLY A 18 -23.93 -37.78 8.20
CA GLY A 18 -23.33 -37.35 6.92
C GLY A 18 -23.90 -36.07 6.31
N LEU A 19 -24.91 -35.43 6.93
CA LEU A 19 -25.44 -34.15 6.44
C LEU A 19 -24.51 -33.02 6.88
N GLY A 20 -23.32 -32.98 6.26
CA GLY A 20 -22.43 -31.83 6.33
C GLY A 20 -23.20 -30.60 5.90
N TRP A 21 -23.19 -29.57 6.74
CA TRP A 21 -23.84 -28.30 6.45
C TRP A 21 -23.16 -27.70 5.22
N VAL A 22 -23.79 -27.84 4.05
CA VAL A 22 -23.39 -27.13 2.84
C VAL A 22 -23.78 -25.68 3.06
N PHE A 23 -22.91 -24.90 3.68
CA PHE A 23 -23.04 -23.45 3.71
C PHE A 23 -22.88 -22.95 2.27
N ALA A 24 -24.01 -22.71 1.59
CA ALA A 24 -24.01 -22.01 0.32
C ALA A 24 -23.38 -20.63 0.55
N GLN A 25 -22.22 -20.37 -0.07
CA GLN A 25 -21.58 -19.07 0.05
C GLN A 25 -22.49 -18.00 -0.56
N GLU A 26 -22.82 -16.98 0.23
CA GLU A 26 -23.59 -15.84 -0.26
C GLU A 26 -22.85 -15.18 -1.43
N LYS A 27 -23.58 -14.97 -2.54
CA LYS A 27 -23.05 -14.33 -3.74
C LYS A 27 -22.94 -12.83 -3.51
N ASP A 28 -21.77 -12.27 -3.80
CA ASP A 28 -21.56 -10.83 -3.72
C ASP A 28 -22.18 -10.13 -4.93
N LYS A 29 -23.37 -9.56 -4.74
CA LYS A 29 -24.08 -8.79 -5.76
C LYS A 29 -23.59 -7.33 -5.85
N THR A 30 -22.89 -6.83 -4.83
CA THR A 30 -22.41 -5.45 -4.75
C THR A 30 -21.12 -5.25 -5.54
N LEU A 31 -20.25 -6.25 -5.57
CA LEU A 31 -18.96 -6.16 -6.27
C LEU A 31 -19.09 -5.92 -7.78
N PRO A 32 -19.98 -6.61 -8.53
CA PRO A 32 -20.16 -6.33 -9.96
C PRO A 32 -20.61 -4.90 -10.26
N LYS A 33 -21.55 -4.36 -9.47
CA LYS A 33 -22.03 -2.97 -9.59
C LYS A 33 -20.89 -1.97 -9.35
N ALA A 34 -20.12 -2.17 -8.28
CA ALA A 34 -18.93 -1.34 -8.00
C ALA A 34 -17.89 -1.39 -9.12
N ASN A 35 -17.68 -2.55 -9.75
CA ASN A 35 -16.77 -2.69 -10.89
C ASN A 35 -17.30 -1.92 -12.12
N GLU A 36 -18.61 -1.96 -12.36
CA GLU A 36 -19.25 -1.20 -13.43
C GLU A 36 -19.11 0.31 -13.20
N GLU A 37 -19.42 0.79 -12.01
CA GLU A 37 -19.23 2.21 -11.62
C GLU A 37 -17.77 2.64 -11.78
N TYR A 38 -16.82 1.80 -11.38
CA TYR A 38 -15.40 2.05 -11.57
C TYR A 38 -15.03 2.17 -13.05
N SER A 39 -15.57 1.27 -13.91
CA SER A 39 -15.33 1.31 -15.36
C SER A 39 -15.91 2.58 -16.01
N GLN A 40 -17.00 3.11 -15.45
CA GLN A 40 -17.61 4.38 -15.84
C GLN A 40 -16.91 5.60 -15.21
N SER A 41 -15.77 5.41 -14.53
CA SER A 41 -15.03 6.46 -13.80
C SER A 41 -15.82 7.14 -12.66
N LYS A 42 -16.92 6.52 -12.21
CA LYS A 42 -17.69 6.97 -11.05
C LYS A 42 -17.02 6.47 -9.76
N TYR A 43 -15.83 7.00 -9.49
CA TYR A 43 -14.97 6.45 -8.43
C TYR A 43 -15.54 6.61 -7.02
N SER A 44 -16.33 7.66 -6.76
CA SER A 44 -17.00 7.86 -5.47
C SER A 44 -18.11 6.82 -5.24
N ASP A 45 -18.93 6.54 -6.25
CA ASP A 45 -19.99 5.53 -6.18
C ASP A 45 -19.38 4.13 -6.02
N ALA A 46 -18.39 3.81 -6.85
CA ALA A 46 -17.66 2.56 -6.79
C ALA A 46 -17.03 2.33 -5.41
N GLU A 47 -16.45 3.37 -4.81
CA GLU A 47 -15.89 3.31 -3.47
C GLU A 47 -16.95 2.91 -2.43
N ALA A 48 -18.13 3.54 -2.46
CA ALA A 48 -19.22 3.22 -1.54
C ALA A 48 -19.63 1.74 -1.66
N ASP A 49 -19.84 1.25 -2.88
CA ASP A 49 -20.25 -0.14 -3.10
C ASP A 49 -19.11 -1.14 -2.79
N TYR A 50 -17.85 -0.80 -3.04
CA TYR A 50 -16.72 -1.62 -2.61
C TYR A 50 -16.61 -1.69 -1.07
N ARG A 51 -16.92 -0.62 -0.34
CA ARG A 51 -16.98 -0.65 1.14
C ARG A 51 -18.09 -1.57 1.62
N ILE A 52 -19.27 -1.54 0.99
CA ILE A 52 -20.39 -2.45 1.30
C ILE A 52 -19.98 -3.91 1.03
N SER A 53 -19.42 -4.19 -0.14
CA SER A 53 -18.91 -5.53 -0.50
C SER A 53 -17.86 -6.03 0.50
N ASN A 54 -16.89 -5.20 0.85
CA ASN A 54 -15.84 -5.53 1.82
C ASN A 54 -16.37 -5.73 3.25
N SER A 55 -17.47 -5.07 3.62
CA SER A 55 -18.14 -5.26 4.91
C SER A 55 -18.84 -6.62 4.98
N LYS A 56 -19.56 -7.00 3.91
CA LYS A 56 -20.27 -8.28 3.80
C LYS A 56 -19.32 -9.48 3.64
N PHE A 57 -18.19 -9.28 2.97
CA PHE A 57 -17.23 -10.35 2.65
C PHE A 57 -15.81 -10.01 3.15
N PRO A 58 -15.58 -9.89 4.47
CA PRO A 58 -14.36 -9.32 5.04
C PRO A 58 -13.09 -10.15 4.81
N ASN A 59 -13.22 -11.41 4.41
CA ASN A 59 -12.12 -12.35 4.17
C ASN A 59 -11.73 -12.47 2.68
N ARG A 60 -12.30 -11.63 1.81
CA ARG A 60 -11.93 -11.57 0.38
C ARG A 60 -10.92 -10.45 0.16
N SER A 61 -9.94 -10.67 -0.71
CA SER A 61 -8.95 -9.66 -1.09
C SER A 61 -9.43 -8.75 -2.22
N VAL A 62 -10.42 -9.18 -3.00
CA VAL A 62 -10.85 -8.51 -4.25
C VAL A 62 -11.45 -7.13 -3.97
N SER A 63 -12.45 -7.06 -3.10
CA SER A 63 -13.13 -5.80 -2.76
C SER A 63 -12.19 -4.75 -2.15
N PRO A 64 -11.36 -5.05 -1.13
CA PRO A 64 -10.40 -4.05 -0.62
C PRO A 64 -9.32 -3.66 -1.64
N TYR A 65 -8.92 -4.56 -2.55
CA TYR A 65 -8.00 -4.21 -3.64
C TYR A 65 -8.64 -3.21 -4.63
N ASN A 66 -9.86 -3.49 -5.08
CA ASN A 66 -10.58 -2.59 -5.98
C ASN A 66 -10.99 -1.27 -5.30
N LEU A 67 -11.30 -1.31 -4.00
CA LEU A 67 -11.49 -0.12 -3.16
C LEU A 67 -10.23 0.77 -3.20
N GLY A 68 -9.05 0.18 -3.01
CA GLY A 68 -7.79 0.91 -3.12
C GLY A 68 -7.59 1.54 -4.49
N ASN A 69 -7.99 0.86 -5.56
CA ASN A 69 -7.93 1.40 -6.92
C ASN A 69 -8.85 2.61 -7.11
N ALA A 70 -10.09 2.55 -6.59
CA ALA A 70 -11.05 3.66 -6.65
C ALA A 70 -10.53 4.90 -5.90
N ILE A 71 -10.14 4.71 -4.65
CA ILE A 71 -9.60 5.77 -3.78
C ILE A 71 -8.31 6.38 -4.36
N TYR A 72 -7.45 5.56 -4.97
CA TYR A 72 -6.24 6.05 -5.63
C TYR A 72 -6.54 6.98 -6.81
N LYS A 73 -7.57 6.67 -7.60
CA LYS A 73 -8.06 7.52 -8.71
C LYS A 73 -8.64 8.84 -8.19
N GLN A 74 -9.18 8.84 -6.97
CA GLN A 74 -9.67 10.04 -6.27
C GLN A 74 -8.57 10.85 -5.57
N ASN A 75 -7.29 10.50 -5.76
CA ASN A 75 -6.14 11.21 -5.18
C ASN A 75 -6.00 11.09 -3.65
N GLN A 76 -6.68 10.13 -3.02
CA GLN A 76 -6.67 9.92 -1.57
C GLN A 76 -5.63 8.84 -1.16
N ALA A 77 -4.35 9.18 -1.29
CA ALA A 77 -3.26 8.21 -1.13
C ALA A 77 -3.24 7.50 0.24
N SER A 78 -3.44 8.23 1.33
CA SER A 78 -3.46 7.67 2.69
C SER A 78 -4.46 6.53 2.86
N GLU A 79 -5.66 6.68 2.30
CA GLU A 79 -6.72 5.68 2.46
C GLU A 79 -6.54 4.52 1.47
N ALA A 80 -6.00 4.78 0.28
CA ALA A 80 -5.65 3.73 -0.67
C ALA A 80 -4.63 2.75 -0.06
N LYS A 81 -3.63 3.25 0.71
CA LYS A 81 -2.69 2.39 1.45
C LYS A 81 -3.40 1.41 2.38
N TYR A 82 -4.38 1.89 3.14
CA TYR A 82 -5.14 1.05 4.08
C TYR A 82 -5.93 -0.04 3.33
N ALA A 83 -6.59 0.32 2.24
CA ALA A 83 -7.35 -0.61 1.42
C ALA A 83 -6.44 -1.71 0.82
N TYR A 84 -5.28 -1.36 0.26
CA TYR A 84 -4.31 -2.36 -0.23
C TYR A 84 -3.70 -3.21 0.88
N ALA A 85 -3.43 -2.65 2.06
CA ALA A 85 -2.96 -3.41 3.21
C ALA A 85 -3.99 -4.47 3.65
N LYS A 86 -5.28 -4.11 3.65
CA LYS A 86 -6.37 -5.07 3.90
C LYS A 86 -6.47 -6.13 2.80
N ALA A 87 -6.29 -5.75 1.54
CA ALA A 87 -6.25 -6.70 0.43
C ALA A 87 -5.10 -7.70 0.58
N LEU A 88 -3.90 -7.24 0.95
CA LEU A 88 -2.73 -8.08 1.22
C LEU A 88 -2.95 -9.04 2.37
N LYS A 89 -3.60 -8.59 3.46
CA LYS A 89 -3.96 -9.45 4.62
C LYS A 89 -4.81 -10.65 4.20
N ASN A 90 -5.72 -10.45 3.24
CA ASN A 90 -6.65 -11.47 2.77
C ASN A 90 -6.18 -12.20 1.49
N ALA A 91 -5.03 -11.82 0.93
CA ALA A 91 -4.54 -12.36 -0.33
C ALA A 91 -4.05 -13.80 -0.18
N LYS A 92 -4.64 -14.71 -0.96
CA LYS A 92 -4.35 -16.15 -0.92
C LYS A 92 -3.37 -16.59 -2.00
N SER A 93 -3.26 -15.85 -3.11
CA SER A 93 -2.39 -16.21 -4.23
C SER A 93 -1.24 -15.21 -4.42
N ARG A 94 -0.15 -15.68 -5.05
CA ARG A 94 0.96 -14.81 -5.48
C ARG A 94 0.48 -13.70 -6.40
N ILE A 95 -0.47 -13.99 -7.29
CA ILE A 95 -1.05 -13.00 -8.21
C ILE A 95 -1.74 -11.88 -7.45
N GLN A 96 -2.55 -12.20 -6.43
CA GLN A 96 -3.22 -11.20 -5.60
C GLN A 96 -2.21 -10.35 -4.82
N LYS A 97 -1.20 -11.00 -4.21
CA LYS A 97 -0.13 -10.30 -3.49
C LYS A 97 0.65 -9.37 -4.40
N HIS A 98 1.04 -9.85 -5.59
CA HIS A 98 1.74 -9.06 -6.60
C HIS A 98 0.97 -7.79 -6.96
N LYS A 99 -0.30 -7.91 -7.37
CA LYS A 99 -1.14 -6.77 -7.76
C LYS A 99 -1.27 -5.74 -6.64
N ALA A 100 -1.54 -6.20 -5.41
CA ALA A 100 -1.71 -5.30 -4.27
C ALA A 100 -0.39 -4.62 -3.86
N PHE A 101 0.75 -5.34 -3.86
CA PHE A 101 2.06 -4.73 -3.60
C PHE A 101 2.48 -3.74 -4.69
N HIS A 102 2.21 -4.05 -5.97
CA HIS A 102 2.51 -3.15 -7.08
C HIS A 102 1.75 -1.83 -6.91
N ASN A 103 0.42 -1.91 -6.70
CA ASN A 103 -0.37 -0.70 -6.52
C ASN A 103 -0.04 0.06 -5.23
N LEU A 104 0.32 -0.64 -4.15
CA LEU A 104 0.82 0.00 -2.95
C LEU A 104 2.13 0.78 -3.22
N GLY A 105 3.02 0.24 -4.06
CA GLY A 105 4.21 0.95 -4.54
C GLY A 105 3.84 2.21 -5.33
N ASN A 106 2.83 2.14 -6.21
CA ASN A 106 2.34 3.31 -6.96
C ASN A 106 1.81 4.40 -6.00
N VAL A 107 1.11 4.02 -4.93
CA VAL A 107 0.65 4.96 -3.91
C VAL A 107 1.83 5.64 -3.21
N PHE A 108 2.84 4.88 -2.79
CA PHE A 108 4.04 5.44 -2.15
C PHE A 108 4.84 6.35 -3.08
N MET A 109 4.96 6.00 -4.37
CA MET A 109 5.58 6.87 -5.38
C MET A 109 4.85 8.21 -5.48
N LYS A 110 3.52 8.19 -5.45
CA LYS A 110 2.69 9.39 -5.50
C LYS A 110 2.85 10.30 -4.28
N GLU A 111 3.04 9.70 -3.11
CA GLU A 111 3.35 10.41 -1.86
C GLU A 111 4.83 10.81 -1.73
N LYS A 112 5.67 10.42 -2.71
CA LYS A 112 7.14 10.58 -2.70
C LYS A 112 7.83 9.85 -1.54
N ASP A 113 7.17 8.86 -0.94
CA ASP A 113 7.78 7.94 0.02
C ASP A 113 8.52 6.84 -0.75
N TYR A 114 9.66 7.22 -1.34
CA TYR A 114 10.42 6.34 -2.21
C TYR A 114 10.99 5.11 -1.47
N THR A 115 11.25 5.23 -0.16
CA THR A 115 11.69 4.11 0.68
C THR A 115 10.65 2.99 0.68
N GLN A 116 9.41 3.34 0.99
CA GLN A 116 8.32 2.38 1.05
C GLN A 116 7.90 1.90 -0.36
N ALA A 117 8.03 2.76 -1.38
CA ALA A 117 7.80 2.37 -2.76
C ALA A 117 8.75 1.25 -3.22
N VAL A 118 10.05 1.40 -2.95
CA VAL A 118 11.07 0.38 -3.27
C VAL A 118 10.73 -0.96 -2.62
N GLU A 119 10.39 -0.97 -1.33
CA GLU A 119 10.04 -2.22 -0.63
C GLU A 119 8.72 -2.83 -1.15
N ALA A 120 7.71 -2.00 -1.47
CA ALA A 120 6.46 -2.49 -2.04
C ALA A 120 6.68 -3.15 -3.41
N TYR A 121 7.39 -2.50 -4.35
CA TYR A 121 7.66 -3.09 -5.66
C TYR A 121 8.56 -4.33 -5.58
N LYS A 122 9.55 -4.33 -4.70
CA LYS A 122 10.37 -5.53 -4.43
C LYS A 122 9.51 -6.70 -3.97
N ASN A 123 8.54 -6.47 -3.08
CA ASN A 123 7.58 -7.51 -2.67
C ASN A 123 6.64 -7.92 -3.81
N ALA A 124 6.25 -7.01 -4.70
CA ALA A 124 5.50 -7.35 -5.91
C ALA A 124 6.32 -8.27 -6.84
N LEU A 125 7.60 -7.97 -7.08
CA LEU A 125 8.49 -8.78 -7.91
C LEU A 125 8.82 -10.14 -7.28
N ARG A 126 8.90 -10.22 -5.95
CA ARG A 126 8.98 -11.53 -5.26
C ARG A 126 7.79 -12.43 -5.60
N ASN A 127 6.60 -11.85 -5.85
CA ASN A 127 5.42 -12.62 -6.17
C ASN A 127 5.26 -12.89 -7.67
N ASN A 128 5.70 -11.98 -8.53
CA ASN A 128 5.76 -12.13 -9.99
C ASN A 128 7.07 -11.51 -10.53
N PRO A 129 8.15 -12.30 -10.67
CA PRO A 129 9.45 -11.79 -11.11
C PRO A 129 9.49 -11.30 -12.56
N THR A 130 8.55 -11.76 -13.39
CA THR A 130 8.54 -11.47 -14.83
C THR A 130 7.75 -10.20 -15.17
N ASP A 131 7.21 -9.48 -14.19
CA ASP A 131 6.45 -8.26 -14.46
C ASP A 131 7.37 -7.08 -14.81
N GLU A 132 7.44 -6.73 -16.09
CA GLU A 132 8.31 -5.64 -16.58
C GLU A 132 7.86 -4.26 -16.06
N GLU A 133 6.55 -4.05 -15.89
CA GLU A 133 6.00 -2.78 -15.38
C GLU A 133 6.46 -2.54 -13.94
N THR A 134 6.35 -3.55 -13.07
CA THR A 134 6.87 -3.47 -11.71
C THR A 134 8.39 -3.33 -11.68
N ARG A 135 9.13 -4.02 -12.57
CA ARG A 135 10.60 -3.89 -12.65
C ARG A 135 11.01 -2.46 -12.98
N TYR A 136 10.33 -1.85 -13.94
CA TYR A 136 10.52 -0.44 -14.26
C TYR A 136 10.20 0.47 -13.06
N ASN A 137 9.02 0.32 -12.46
CA ASN A 137 8.59 1.17 -11.35
C ASN A 137 9.51 1.02 -10.13
N PHE A 138 10.03 -0.19 -9.88
CA PHE A 138 11.03 -0.45 -8.87
C PHE A 138 12.34 0.29 -9.14
N ALA A 139 12.84 0.23 -10.37
CA ALA A 139 14.07 0.91 -10.76
C ALA A 139 13.92 2.44 -10.68
N LEU A 140 12.77 2.95 -11.11
CA LEU A 140 12.42 4.37 -10.96
C LEU A 140 12.36 4.76 -9.47
N ALA A 141 11.69 3.97 -8.62
CA ALA A 141 11.63 4.23 -7.18
C ALA A 141 13.02 4.29 -6.53
N LYS A 142 13.93 3.38 -6.91
CA LYS A 142 15.32 3.39 -6.44
C LYS A 142 16.08 4.64 -6.88
N LYS A 143 15.92 5.04 -8.14
CA LYS A 143 16.50 6.30 -8.64
C LYS A 143 15.99 7.50 -7.87
N MET A 144 14.67 7.61 -7.69
CA MET A 144 14.06 8.70 -6.94
C MET A 144 14.50 8.73 -5.48
N LEU A 145 14.65 7.56 -4.83
CA LEU A 145 15.19 7.43 -3.48
C LEU A 145 16.65 7.91 -3.38
N LYS A 146 17.47 7.60 -4.38
CA LYS A 146 18.88 8.04 -4.45
C LYS A 146 19.00 9.56 -4.65
N GLU A 147 18.13 10.13 -5.48
CA GLU A 147 18.07 11.58 -5.73
C GLU A 147 17.45 12.35 -4.57
N ASN A 148 16.57 11.70 -3.79
CA ASN A 148 15.84 12.29 -2.67
C ASN A 148 15.98 11.41 -1.43
N PRO A 149 17.19 11.28 -0.86
CA PRO A 149 17.39 10.46 0.33
C PRO A 149 16.55 11.02 1.48
N PRO A 150 15.99 10.16 2.36
CA PRO A 150 15.31 10.62 3.55
C PRO A 150 16.24 11.55 4.33
N LYS A 151 15.77 12.74 4.70
CA LYS A 151 16.54 13.61 5.59
C LYS A 151 16.70 12.87 6.91
N ASP A 152 17.93 12.48 7.23
CA ASP A 152 18.30 11.94 8.54
C ASP A 152 17.81 12.93 9.61
N ASN A 153 16.71 12.60 10.28
CA ASN A 153 16.21 13.38 11.40
C ASN A 153 17.03 12.99 12.64
N LYS A 154 18.35 13.25 12.58
CA LYS A 154 19.29 13.03 13.69
C LYS A 154 19.08 14.01 14.85
N ASP A 155 18.25 15.04 14.69
CA ASP A 155 18.05 16.10 15.70
C ASP A 155 16.86 15.90 16.64
N LYS A 156 16.19 14.74 16.63
CA LYS A 156 15.05 14.45 17.54
C LYS A 156 15.34 13.42 18.63
N LYS A 157 16.62 13.17 18.96
CA LYS A 157 16.99 12.27 20.07
C LYS A 157 17.55 12.93 21.33
N ASP A 158 17.71 14.26 21.36
CA ASP A 158 18.32 14.98 22.51
C ASP A 158 17.44 16.08 23.15
N LYS A 159 16.10 16.04 23.01
CA LYS A 159 15.21 16.99 23.71
C LYS A 159 14.21 16.34 24.67
N ASN A 160 14.50 15.14 25.18
CA ASN A 160 13.63 14.49 26.18
C ASN A 160 14.39 13.95 27.39
N LYS A 161 15.43 14.67 27.82
CA LYS A 161 16.21 14.32 29.00
C LYS A 161 16.53 15.54 29.88
N ASP A 162 15.53 16.42 30.10
CA ASP A 162 15.65 17.41 31.18
C ASP A 162 14.33 18.06 31.65
N LYS A 163 13.31 17.23 31.93
CA LYS A 163 12.13 17.69 32.70
C LYS A 163 11.70 16.63 33.70
N ASN A 164 12.53 16.41 34.72
CA ASN A 164 12.06 15.87 35.99
C ASN A 164 13.06 16.19 37.12
N LYS A 165 12.95 17.41 37.65
CA LYS A 165 13.45 18.00 38.91
C LYS A 165 13.23 19.51 38.71
N ASP A 166 12.37 20.24 39.41
CA ASP A 166 11.88 20.12 40.76
C ASP A 166 10.43 20.62 40.84
N LYS A 167 9.59 19.86 41.54
CA LYS A 167 8.43 20.41 42.24
C LYS A 167 8.91 20.69 43.66
N ASP A 168 9.05 21.96 44.03
CA ASP A 168 8.41 22.51 45.23
C ASP A 168 8.91 23.93 45.56
N LYS A 169 7.95 24.71 46.08
CA LYS A 169 8.05 26.04 46.70
C LYS A 169 8.12 27.23 45.74
N ASP A 170 7.48 28.35 46.01
CA ASP A 170 6.32 28.76 46.80
C ASP A 170 6.03 30.20 46.31
N LYS A 171 4.82 30.68 46.58
CA LYS A 171 4.22 32.00 46.29
C LYS A 171 5.21 33.19 46.22
N ASN A 172 4.99 34.14 45.29
CA ASN A 172 4.20 35.35 45.56
C ASN A 172 3.93 36.19 44.30
N LYS A 173 2.92 37.04 44.45
CA LYS A 173 2.29 38.01 43.55
C LYS A 173 3.25 38.95 42.82
N ASP A 174 2.90 39.40 41.61
CA ASP A 174 2.25 40.72 41.44
C ASP A 174 1.68 40.96 40.04
N LYS A 175 0.65 41.82 40.03
CA LYS A 175 -0.22 42.18 38.91
C LYS A 175 0.40 43.26 38.00
N LYS A 176 -0.32 43.49 36.88
CA LYS A 176 -0.46 44.74 36.09
C LYS A 176 0.66 44.99 35.06
N ASP A 177 0.42 45.50 33.84
CA ASP A 177 -0.71 46.25 33.29
C ASP A 177 -0.90 45.95 31.78
N GLN A 178 -2.14 46.15 31.32
CA GLN A 178 -2.50 46.36 29.92
C GLN A 178 -2.35 47.85 29.57
N ASP A 179 -1.79 48.15 28.40
CA ASP A 179 -2.14 49.30 27.55
C ASP A 179 -1.72 48.94 26.11
N LYS A 180 -2.64 48.88 25.12
CA LYS A 180 -3.06 49.99 24.23
C LYS A 180 -1.85 50.63 23.52
N LYS A 181 -1.77 50.80 22.19
CA LYS A 181 -2.80 51.11 21.19
C LYS A 181 -2.15 51.19 19.79
N ASP A 182 -3.00 51.04 18.78
CA ASP A 182 -3.06 51.73 17.47
C ASP A 182 -1.88 51.69 16.47
N GLY A 183 -2.21 51.48 15.18
CA GLY A 183 -1.42 52.06 14.09
C GLY A 183 -1.40 51.39 12.71
N ASP A 184 -2.48 51.57 11.96
CA ASP A 184 -2.55 51.80 10.49
C ASP A 184 -2.21 50.72 9.41
N LYS A 185 -3.24 50.53 8.59
CA LYS A 185 -3.37 50.40 7.11
C LYS A 185 -2.11 50.27 6.24
N ASP A 186 -2.15 49.30 5.31
CA ASP A 186 -2.23 49.57 3.85
C ASP A 186 -2.51 48.25 3.07
N LYS A 187 -3.65 48.18 2.37
CA LYS A 187 -3.83 48.23 0.89
C LYS A 187 -3.37 47.00 0.09
N ASP A 188 -4.40 46.32 -0.43
CA ASP A 188 -4.54 45.80 -1.80
C ASP A 188 -3.32 45.82 -2.73
N LYS A 189 -3.00 44.66 -3.30
CA LYS A 189 -3.17 44.44 -4.76
C LYS A 189 -3.11 42.97 -5.15
N LYS A 190 -4.11 42.62 -5.97
CA LYS A 190 -4.19 41.45 -6.84
C LYS A 190 -2.90 41.28 -7.65
N ASP A 191 -2.48 40.04 -7.84
CA ASP A 191 -1.99 39.61 -9.15
C ASP A 191 -2.51 38.22 -9.50
N ASN A 192 -3.13 38.21 -10.67
CA ASN A 192 -3.84 37.11 -11.29
C ASN A 192 -2.98 36.74 -12.51
N LYS A 193 -2.42 35.52 -12.57
CA LYS A 193 -1.92 34.95 -13.82
C LYS A 193 -2.41 33.51 -13.97
N LYS A 194 -3.46 33.40 -14.79
CA LYS A 194 -3.77 32.23 -15.60
C LYS A 194 -2.67 32.08 -16.65
N ASP A 195 -2.19 30.87 -16.84
CA ASP A 195 -1.77 30.40 -18.15
C ASP A 195 -2.52 29.09 -18.42
N GLY A 196 -3.21 29.09 -19.55
CA GLY A 196 -3.91 27.93 -20.09
C GLY A 196 -3.26 27.45 -21.38
N ASP A 197 -3.72 26.27 -21.75
CA ASP A 197 -3.70 25.65 -23.08
C ASP A 197 -2.43 24.87 -23.47
N GLN A 198 -2.59 23.55 -23.63
CA GLN A 198 -2.67 23.01 -24.98
C GLN A 198 -3.34 21.63 -25.02
N ASN A 199 -4.44 21.64 -25.77
CA ASN A 199 -5.26 20.57 -26.26
C ASN A 199 -4.51 19.69 -27.30
N LYS A 200 -4.76 18.37 -27.30
CA LYS A 200 -4.75 17.53 -28.52
C LYS A 200 -5.47 16.18 -28.28
N LYS A 201 -6.59 16.01 -28.98
CA LYS A 201 -7.26 14.74 -29.35
C LYS A 201 -6.37 13.99 -30.37
N ASP A 202 -6.50 12.71 -30.73
CA ASP A 202 -7.63 11.78 -30.90
C ASP A 202 -7.10 10.33 -30.86
N GLY A 203 -7.98 9.35 -30.63
CA GLY A 203 -7.68 7.92 -30.85
C GLY A 203 -8.71 6.99 -30.19
N LYS A 204 -9.85 6.76 -30.85
CA LYS A 204 -10.84 5.74 -30.48
C LYS A 204 -10.31 4.35 -30.84
N ASP A 205 -10.24 3.45 -29.86
CA ASP A 205 -10.30 2.01 -30.11
C ASP A 205 -11.22 1.33 -29.10
N LYS A 206 -12.04 0.40 -29.60
CA LYS A 206 -13.07 -0.34 -28.87
C LYS A 206 -12.48 -1.62 -28.25
N GLN A 207 -12.84 -1.83 -26.97
CA GLN A 207 -13.17 -3.09 -26.25
C GLN A 207 -12.07 -4.09 -25.79
N ASP A 208 -11.98 -4.24 -24.45
CA ASP A 208 -12.16 -5.51 -23.69
C ASP A 208 -12.53 -5.16 -22.21
N PRO A 209 -13.66 -5.62 -21.63
CA PRO A 209 -14.09 -5.21 -20.28
C PRO A 209 -13.31 -5.80 -19.10
N ASN A 210 -12.32 -6.69 -19.32
CA ASN A 210 -11.68 -7.42 -18.20
C ASN A 210 -10.22 -7.04 -17.91
N GLN A 211 -9.75 -5.89 -18.41
CA GLN A 211 -8.42 -5.37 -18.07
C GLN A 211 -8.54 -4.08 -17.24
N GLN A 212 -8.15 -4.19 -15.96
CA GLN A 212 -7.95 -3.02 -15.11
C GLN A 212 -7.01 -2.03 -15.83
N PRO A 213 -7.32 -0.71 -15.83
CA PRO A 213 -6.48 0.25 -16.52
C PRO A 213 -5.09 0.26 -15.86
N LYS A 214 -4.10 -0.28 -16.59
CA LYS A 214 -2.69 -0.18 -16.20
C LYS A 214 -2.36 1.29 -16.03
N PRO A 215 -1.76 1.70 -14.89
CA PRO A 215 -1.24 3.06 -14.77
C PRO A 215 -0.18 3.22 -15.86
N GLN A 216 -0.45 4.04 -16.87
CA GLN A 216 0.50 4.28 -17.94
C GLN A 216 1.79 4.87 -17.34
N PRO A 217 2.94 4.18 -17.45
CA PRO A 217 4.20 4.75 -17.05
C PRO A 217 4.50 5.88 -18.04
N GLY A 218 4.77 7.08 -17.49
CA GLY A 218 5.16 8.25 -18.29
C GLY A 218 6.23 7.89 -19.32
N GLY A 219 6.04 8.36 -20.55
CA GLY A 219 6.72 7.92 -21.78
C GLY A 219 8.25 8.00 -21.76
N ILE A 220 8.89 6.99 -21.18
CA ILE A 220 10.32 6.76 -21.26
C ILE A 220 10.60 5.75 -22.40
N SER A 221 11.56 6.04 -23.28
CA SER A 221 11.96 5.13 -24.36
C SER A 221 12.51 3.81 -23.82
N LYS A 222 12.34 2.71 -24.58
CA LYS A 222 12.84 1.37 -24.21
C LYS A 222 14.32 1.39 -23.82
N ASP A 223 15.13 2.14 -24.55
CA ASP A 223 16.57 2.24 -24.28
C ASP A 223 16.86 2.91 -22.93
N ARG A 224 16.10 3.93 -22.55
CA ARG A 224 16.28 4.59 -21.24
C ARG A 224 15.78 3.68 -20.11
N LEU A 225 14.74 2.88 -20.34
CA LEU A 225 14.30 1.84 -19.42
C LEU A 225 15.42 0.80 -19.22
N GLU A 226 16.00 0.28 -20.30
CA GLU A 226 17.05 -0.74 -20.26
C GLU A 226 18.29 -0.23 -19.52
N ASN A 227 18.75 0.98 -19.85
CA ASN A 227 19.84 1.64 -19.13
C ASN A 227 19.55 1.81 -17.62
N LEU A 228 18.32 2.14 -17.25
CA LEU A 228 17.91 2.28 -15.85
C LEU A 228 17.90 0.93 -15.13
N LEU A 229 17.37 -0.11 -15.78
CA LEU A 229 17.35 -1.47 -15.25
C LEU A 229 18.77 -2.01 -15.04
N ASP A 230 19.66 -1.80 -16.01
CA ASP A 230 21.06 -2.20 -15.93
C ASP A 230 21.79 -1.48 -14.79
N ALA A 231 21.58 -0.17 -14.65
CA ALA A 231 22.15 0.60 -13.55
C ALA A 231 21.69 0.04 -12.19
N VAL A 232 20.39 -0.25 -12.06
CA VAL A 232 19.80 -0.78 -10.83
C VAL A 232 20.29 -2.19 -10.52
N ASN A 233 20.38 -3.07 -11.52
CA ASN A 233 20.88 -4.44 -11.38
C ASN A 233 22.37 -4.46 -10.97
N ASN A 234 23.18 -3.60 -11.59
CA ASN A 234 24.60 -3.47 -11.25
C ASN A 234 24.80 -2.97 -9.81
N GLU A 235 23.98 -2.04 -9.34
CA GLU A 235 24.00 -1.59 -7.94
C GLU A 235 23.60 -2.71 -6.97
N GLU A 236 22.58 -3.52 -7.29
CA GLU A 236 22.17 -4.65 -6.45
C GLU A 236 23.25 -5.72 -6.36
N LYS A 237 23.88 -6.06 -7.48
CA LYS A 237 25.00 -7.01 -7.50
C LYS A 237 26.12 -6.55 -6.58
N LYS A 238 26.52 -5.27 -6.67
CA LYS A 238 27.54 -4.68 -5.77
C LYS A 238 27.15 -4.75 -4.29
N ILE A 239 25.88 -4.51 -3.96
CA ILE A 239 25.39 -4.62 -2.58
C ILE A 239 25.42 -6.07 -2.10
N GLN A 240 24.97 -7.01 -2.94
CA GLN A 240 24.96 -8.43 -2.65
C GLN A 240 26.36 -8.97 -2.39
N ASP A 241 27.34 -8.59 -3.23
CA ASP A 241 28.74 -8.97 -3.06
C ASP A 241 29.32 -8.44 -1.74
N LYS A 242 29.00 -7.18 -1.38
CA LYS A 242 29.40 -6.59 -0.08
C LYS A 242 28.78 -7.33 1.11
N VAL A 243 27.51 -7.71 1.03
CA VAL A 243 26.83 -8.47 2.10
C VAL A 243 27.46 -9.87 2.23
N ASN A 244 27.70 -10.56 1.11
CA ASN A 244 28.34 -11.87 1.10
C ASN A 244 29.77 -11.81 1.67
N ALA A 245 30.57 -10.82 1.28
CA ALA A 245 31.92 -10.63 1.82
C ALA A 245 31.93 -10.36 3.33
N LYS A 246 30.93 -9.62 3.87
CA LYS A 246 30.77 -9.43 5.32
C LYS A 246 30.38 -10.71 6.04
N LYS A 247 29.50 -11.54 5.46
CA LYS A 247 29.13 -12.85 6.04
C LYS A 247 30.33 -13.79 6.16
N VAL A 248 31.19 -13.83 5.14
CA VAL A 248 32.42 -14.66 5.14
C VAL A 248 33.41 -14.24 6.24
N LYS A 249 33.45 -12.96 6.62
CA LYS A 249 34.32 -12.46 7.70
C LYS A 249 33.80 -12.77 9.11
N GLY A 250 32.50 -13.02 9.28
CA GLY A 250 31.93 -13.50 10.53
C GLY A 250 32.05 -15.02 10.62
N ARG A 251 33.22 -15.55 10.96
CA ARG A 251 33.37 -16.99 11.27
C ARG A 251 32.59 -17.32 12.56
N PRO A 252 31.98 -18.51 12.68
CA PRO A 252 31.38 -18.94 13.94
C PRO A 252 32.48 -19.02 15.01
N VAL A 253 32.28 -18.31 16.13
CA VAL A 253 33.06 -18.55 17.34
C VAL A 253 32.64 -19.95 17.81
N GLN A 254 33.47 -20.95 17.59
CA GLN A 254 33.37 -22.19 18.36
C GLN A 254 33.63 -21.80 19.81
N THR A 255 32.58 -21.70 20.61
CA THR A 255 32.72 -21.69 22.06
C THR A 255 33.19 -23.09 22.44
N GLU A 256 34.49 -23.25 22.62
CA GLU A 256 35.01 -24.40 23.37
C GLU A 256 34.34 -24.32 24.75
N LYS A 257 33.52 -25.33 25.04
CA LYS A 257 32.96 -25.51 26.39
C LYS A 257 34.12 -25.97 27.26
N ASP A 258 34.68 -25.05 28.02
CA ASP A 258 35.45 -25.37 29.22
C ASP A 258 34.46 -25.69 30.33
N TRP A 259 34.04 -26.96 30.39
CA TRP A 259 33.59 -27.65 31.61
C TRP A 259 33.52 -29.16 31.37
#